data_AF-A0A955LB85-F1
#
_entry.id   AF-A0A955LB85-F1
#
_cell.length_a   1.000
_cell.length_b   1.000
_cell.length_c   1.000
_cell.angle_alpha   90.00
_cell.angle_beta   90.00
_cell.angle_gamma   90.00
#
_symmetry.space_group_name_H-M   'P 1'
#
loop_
_entity.id
_entity.type
_entity.pdbx_description
1 polymer ?
#
loop_
_entity_poly.entity_id
_entity_poly.type
_entity_poly.pdbx_seq_one_letter_code
_entity_poly.pdbx_strand_id
1 'polypeptide(L)'
;MNYKKIQHQSEYVRNIFREIEPIKWEAKHYGIELIIQTGHLADIILRQSHKLNKYSELENTNIISDEISDILLNLYSISIEKNIDINSYISDYSLSNSVDPLRHTALLSGYISEITLYLFEEDDSTRALDDMLEKCFKLTIDLIEHFDVNIETAFSKMVNESEVFVKKNKI
;
A
#
# COMPACT_ATOMS: atom_id res chain seq x y z
N MET A 1 9.53 -12.29 5.58
CA MET A 1 8.85 -11.04 6.01
C MET A 1 7.84 -11.32 7.11
N ASN A 2 7.76 -10.52 8.18
CA ASN A 2 6.78 -10.70 9.26
C ASN A 2 5.52 -9.84 9.02
N TYR A 3 4.57 -10.36 8.25
CA TYR A 3 3.36 -9.61 7.85
C TYR A 3 2.47 -9.17 9.01
N LYS A 4 2.41 -9.96 10.10
CA LYS A 4 1.69 -9.55 11.32
C LYS A 4 2.30 -8.30 11.95
N LYS A 5 3.63 -8.20 11.98
CA LYS A 5 4.33 -7.00 12.46
C LYS A 5 3.99 -5.80 11.58
N ILE A 6 3.98 -5.97 10.26
CA ILE A 6 3.63 -4.90 9.32
C ILE A 6 2.18 -4.44 9.51
N GLN A 7 1.23 -5.38 9.63
CA GLN A 7 -0.16 -5.05 9.94
C GLN A 7 -0.30 -4.23 11.22
N HIS A 8 0.38 -4.63 12.30
CA HIS A 8 0.35 -3.87 13.56
C HIS A 8 0.96 -2.47 13.41
N GLN A 9 2.02 -2.32 12.61
CA GLN A 9 2.59 -1.01 12.32
C GLN A 9 1.62 -0.16 11.48
N SER A 10 0.94 -0.73 10.48
CA SER A 10 -0.11 -0.05 9.71
C SER A 10 -1.24 0.43 10.61
N GLU A 11 -1.74 -0.44 11.49
CA GLU A 11 -2.78 -0.09 12.46
C GLU A 11 -2.32 1.03 13.41
N TYR A 12 -1.08 0.97 13.88
CA TYR A 12 -0.50 2.00 14.73
C TYR A 12 -0.44 3.36 14.01
N VAL A 13 0.15 3.41 12.80
CA VAL A 13 0.23 4.62 11.98
C VAL A 13 -1.15 5.21 11.75
N ARG A 14 -2.13 4.37 11.38
CA ARG A 14 -3.52 4.79 11.20
C ARG A 14 -4.10 5.43 12.46
N ASN A 15 -3.83 4.85 13.62
CA ASN A 15 -4.39 5.32 14.89
C ASN A 15 -3.75 6.63 15.36
N ILE A 16 -2.45 6.87 15.12
CA ILE A 16 -1.82 8.14 15.50
C ILE A 16 -2.28 9.31 14.62
N PHE A 17 -2.55 9.09 13.33
CA PHE A 17 -3.09 10.15 12.46
C PHE A 17 -4.52 10.55 12.86
N ARG A 18 -5.33 9.61 13.32
CA ARG A 18 -6.69 9.89 13.84
C ARG A 18 -6.71 10.88 15.00
N GLU A 19 -5.60 11.07 15.71
CA GLU A 19 -5.51 12.03 16.82
C GLU A 19 -5.48 13.50 16.35
N ILE A 20 -5.11 13.75 15.10
CA ILE A 20 -4.93 15.10 14.53
C ILE A 20 -5.83 15.39 13.34
N GLU A 21 -6.48 14.36 12.77
CA GLU A 21 -7.35 14.52 11.61
C GLU A 21 -8.69 15.19 11.98
N PRO A 22 -9.18 16.12 11.14
CA PRO A 22 -10.47 16.79 11.38
C PRO A 22 -11.66 15.87 11.10
N ILE A 23 -11.46 14.79 10.34
CA ILE A 23 -12.48 13.81 9.98
C ILE A 23 -11.99 12.40 10.30
N LYS A 24 -12.90 11.52 10.67
CA LYS A 24 -12.59 10.10 10.79
C LYS A 24 -12.51 9.50 9.40
N TRP A 25 -11.33 9.02 9.00
CA TRP A 25 -11.18 8.28 7.76
C TRP A 25 -11.92 6.94 7.81
N GLU A 26 -12.74 6.72 6.78
CA GLU A 26 -13.41 5.47 6.43
C GLU A 26 -12.69 4.78 5.26
N ALA A 27 -13.02 3.51 4.99
CA ALA A 27 -12.45 2.70 3.90
C ALA A 27 -12.32 3.44 2.55
N LYS A 28 -13.34 4.22 2.14
CA LYS A 28 -13.33 4.99 0.89
C LYS A 28 -12.22 6.05 0.81
N HIS A 29 -11.82 6.63 1.94
CA HIS A 29 -10.73 7.61 2.00
C HIS A 29 -9.38 6.91 1.77
N TYR A 30 -9.18 5.74 2.41
CA TYR A 30 -8.02 4.89 2.13
C TYR A 30 -8.01 4.39 0.67
N GLY A 31 -9.16 4.13 0.07
CA GLY A 31 -9.26 3.80 -1.37
C GLY A 31 -8.80 4.94 -2.30
N ILE A 32 -9.15 6.20 -1.98
CA ILE A 32 -8.63 7.36 -2.71
C ILE A 32 -7.11 7.45 -2.56
N GLU A 33 -6.59 7.32 -1.34
CA GLU A 33 -5.16 7.35 -1.08
C GLU A 33 -4.43 6.23 -1.83
N LEU A 34 -5.03 5.03 -1.89
CA LEU A 34 -4.54 3.90 -2.67
C LEU A 34 -4.32 4.24 -4.15
N ILE A 35 -5.25 4.99 -4.76
CA ILE A 35 -5.14 5.45 -6.16
C ILE A 35 -3.93 6.39 -6.31
N ILE A 36 -3.77 7.32 -5.38
CA ILE A 36 -2.69 8.32 -5.41
C ILE A 36 -1.33 7.63 -5.35
N GLN A 37 -1.11 6.78 -4.34
CA GLN A 37 0.17 6.12 -4.11
C GLN A 37 0.52 5.12 -5.22
N THR A 38 -0.49 4.45 -5.79
CA THR A 38 -0.27 3.59 -6.96
C THR A 38 0.08 4.40 -8.21
N GLY A 39 -0.50 5.60 -8.35
CA GLY A 39 -0.16 6.53 -9.43
C GLY A 39 1.29 7.02 -9.34
N HIS A 40 1.76 7.36 -8.15
CA HIS A 40 3.16 7.73 -7.91
C HIS A 40 4.11 6.57 -8.24
N LEU A 41 3.82 5.36 -7.73
CA LEU A 41 4.61 4.17 -8.03
C LEU A 41 4.66 3.90 -9.54
N ALA A 42 3.52 4.00 -10.24
CA ALA A 42 3.43 3.82 -11.69
C ALA A 42 4.28 4.84 -12.44
N ASP A 43 4.26 6.12 -12.05
CA ASP A 43 5.06 7.17 -12.67
C ASP A 43 6.57 6.89 -12.53
N ILE A 44 7.03 6.47 -11.34
CA ILE A 44 8.44 6.17 -11.09
C ILE A 44 8.90 4.96 -11.91
N ILE A 45 8.13 3.87 -11.90
CA ILE A 45 8.46 2.65 -12.66
C ILE A 45 8.46 2.96 -14.17
N LEU A 46 7.51 3.75 -14.65
CA LEU A 46 7.46 4.17 -16.04
C LEU A 46 8.70 4.98 -16.43
N ARG A 47 9.08 5.99 -15.63
CA ARG A 47 10.29 6.79 -15.88
C ARG A 47 11.55 5.94 -15.86
N GLN A 48 11.65 4.98 -14.95
CA GLN A 48 12.78 4.05 -14.88
C GLN A 48 12.86 3.18 -16.14
N SER A 49 11.74 2.61 -16.58
CA SER A 49 11.70 1.76 -17.78
C SER A 49 12.10 2.49 -19.07
N HIS A 50 11.80 3.79 -19.14
CA HIS A 50 12.13 4.64 -20.28
C HIS A 50 13.46 5.40 -20.13
N LYS A 51 14.25 5.14 -19.08
CA LYS A 51 15.50 5.87 -18.78
C LYS A 51 15.34 7.40 -18.69
N LEU A 52 14.16 7.84 -18.24
CA LEU A 52 13.81 9.25 -18.05
C LEU A 52 13.95 9.69 -16.60
N ASN A 53 14.45 8.81 -15.73
CA ASN A 53 14.53 9.06 -14.31
C ASN A 53 15.68 10.03 -13.98
N LYS A 54 15.40 11.05 -13.16
CA LYS A 54 16.38 12.08 -12.77
C LYS A 54 17.16 11.71 -11.51
N TYR A 55 16.63 10.77 -10.74
CA TYR A 55 17.20 10.29 -9.49
C TYR A 55 18.29 9.25 -9.74
N SER A 56 19.23 9.15 -8.81
CA SER A 56 20.15 8.02 -8.74
C SER A 56 19.41 6.69 -8.50
N GLU A 57 20.07 5.56 -8.72
CA GLU A 57 19.50 4.24 -8.41
C GLU A 57 19.05 4.14 -6.95
N LEU A 58 19.89 4.57 -6.01
CA LEU A 58 19.58 4.52 -4.58
C LEU A 58 18.35 5.38 -4.23
N GLU A 59 18.27 6.59 -4.77
CA GLU A 59 17.11 7.46 -4.57
C GLU A 59 15.85 6.84 -5.16
N ASN A 60 15.92 6.22 -6.34
CA ASN A 60 14.77 5.52 -6.92
C ASN A 60 14.31 4.35 -6.07
N THR A 61 15.23 3.50 -5.58
CA THR A 61 14.87 2.40 -4.69
C THR A 61 14.20 2.89 -3.41
N ASN A 62 14.67 4.00 -2.84
CA ASN A 62 14.05 4.59 -1.65
C ASN A 62 12.64 5.12 -1.94
N ILE A 63 12.45 5.84 -3.05
CA ILE A 63 11.12 6.34 -3.41
C ILE A 63 10.18 5.18 -3.70
N ILE A 64 10.60 4.17 -4.48
CA ILE A 64 9.80 2.95 -4.73
C ILE A 64 9.43 2.26 -3.41
N SER A 65 10.37 2.16 -2.47
CA SER A 65 10.13 1.59 -1.15
C SER A 65 9.07 2.37 -0.38
N ASP A 66 9.13 3.70 -0.41
CA ASP A 66 8.15 4.58 0.24
C ASP A 66 6.75 4.34 -0.37
N GLU A 67 6.61 4.43 -1.70
CA GLU A 67 5.32 4.24 -2.39
C GLU A 67 4.73 2.83 -2.17
N ILE A 68 5.55 1.78 -2.20
CA ILE A 68 5.09 0.40 -1.92
C ILE A 68 4.62 0.27 -0.47
N SER A 69 5.32 0.90 0.48
CA SER A 69 4.91 0.86 1.89
C SER A 69 3.61 1.63 2.13
N ASP A 70 3.38 2.74 1.43
CA ASP A 70 2.14 3.51 1.48
C ASP A 70 0.96 2.75 0.87
N ILE A 71 1.18 2.03 -0.23
CA ILE A 71 0.19 1.11 -0.81
C ILE A 71 -0.19 0.05 0.23
N LEU A 72 0.79 -0.60 0.87
CA LEU A 72 0.51 -1.60 1.91
C LEU A 72 -0.27 -1.00 3.08
N LEU A 73 0.15 0.16 3.60
CA LEU A 73 -0.54 0.85 4.69
C LEU A 73 -2.03 1.03 4.39
N ASN A 74 -2.36 1.47 3.19
CA ASN A 74 -3.73 1.73 2.78
C ASN A 74 -4.51 0.43 2.50
N LEU A 75 -3.88 -0.62 1.92
CA LEU A 75 -4.48 -1.95 1.80
C LEU A 75 -4.84 -2.54 3.17
N TYR A 76 -3.91 -2.48 4.13
CA TYR A 76 -4.14 -2.88 5.52
C TYR A 76 -5.25 -2.04 6.17
N SER A 77 -5.29 -0.74 5.90
CA SER A 77 -6.30 0.15 6.49
C SER A 77 -7.72 -0.18 5.99
N ILE A 78 -7.87 -0.51 4.70
CA ILE A 78 -9.15 -0.96 4.13
C ILE A 78 -9.55 -2.31 4.74
N SER A 79 -8.62 -3.26 4.83
CA SER A 79 -8.94 -4.59 5.36
C SER A 79 -9.39 -4.52 6.82
N ILE A 80 -8.76 -3.66 7.63
CA ILE A 80 -9.16 -3.43 9.03
C ILE A 80 -10.55 -2.78 9.10
N GLU A 81 -10.84 -1.74 8.31
CA GLU A 81 -12.17 -1.10 8.31
C GLU A 81 -13.29 -2.04 7.83
N LYS A 82 -12.95 -3.03 7.01
CA LYS A 82 -13.91 -3.99 6.43
C LYS A 82 -13.89 -5.36 7.11
N ASN A 83 -13.10 -5.53 8.18
CA ASN A 83 -12.93 -6.79 8.92
C ASN A 83 -12.52 -7.98 8.03
N ILE A 84 -11.58 -7.76 7.11
CA ILE A 84 -11.06 -8.77 6.18
C ILE A 84 -9.71 -9.30 6.68
N ASP A 85 -9.59 -10.62 6.83
CA ASP A 85 -8.35 -11.28 7.28
C ASP A 85 -7.39 -11.60 6.13
N ILE A 86 -6.62 -10.59 5.77
CA ILE A 86 -5.60 -10.64 4.73
C ILE A 86 -4.38 -11.51 5.06
N ASN A 87 -4.12 -11.87 6.32
CA ASN A 87 -2.96 -12.69 6.65
C ASN A 87 -3.09 -14.10 6.05
N SER A 88 -4.32 -14.55 5.85
CA SER A 88 -4.63 -15.83 5.20
C SER A 88 -4.16 -15.88 3.75
N TYR A 89 -4.10 -14.75 3.04
CA TYR A 89 -3.68 -14.68 1.63
C TYR A 89 -2.18 -14.80 1.44
N ILE A 90 -1.44 -14.43 2.47
CA ILE A 90 -0.01 -14.23 2.40
C ILE A 90 0.74 -15.50 2.84
N SER A 91 0.16 -16.28 3.76
CA SER A 91 0.78 -17.51 4.27
C SER A 91 1.02 -18.58 3.18
N ASP A 92 0.19 -18.58 2.14
CA ASP A 92 0.23 -19.58 1.06
C ASP A 92 0.74 -19.03 -0.28
N TYR A 93 1.20 -17.78 -0.30
CA TYR A 93 1.63 -17.14 -1.55
C TYR A 93 3.05 -17.56 -1.94
N SER A 94 3.17 -18.26 -3.06
CA SER A 94 4.44 -18.57 -3.71
C SER A 94 4.72 -17.58 -4.84
N LEU A 95 5.94 -17.03 -4.87
CA LEU A 95 6.38 -16.05 -5.87
C LEU A 95 6.19 -16.52 -7.32
N SER A 96 5.82 -15.58 -8.18
CA SER A 96 5.83 -15.83 -9.62
C SER A 96 7.28 -15.82 -10.14
N ASN A 97 7.61 -16.73 -11.07
CA ASN A 97 8.98 -16.86 -11.61
C ASN A 97 9.41 -15.69 -12.53
N SER A 98 8.55 -14.70 -12.77
CA SER A 98 8.90 -13.50 -13.54
C SER A 98 7.97 -12.32 -13.22
N VAL A 99 8.44 -11.38 -12.40
CA VAL A 99 7.75 -10.12 -12.14
C VAL A 99 8.12 -9.10 -13.22
N ASP A 100 7.12 -8.68 -14.00
CA ASP A 100 7.20 -7.50 -14.87
C ASP A 100 6.61 -6.32 -14.10
N PRO A 101 7.42 -5.37 -13.60
CA PRO A 101 6.95 -4.31 -12.71
C PRO A 101 5.94 -3.38 -13.40
N LEU A 102 6.09 -3.08 -14.69
CA LEU A 102 5.12 -2.26 -15.42
C LEU A 102 3.76 -2.95 -15.49
N ARG A 103 3.76 -4.25 -15.82
CA ARG A 103 2.53 -5.03 -15.88
C ARG A 103 1.89 -5.18 -14.50
N HIS A 104 2.67 -5.46 -13.47
CA HIS A 104 2.16 -5.66 -12.11
C HIS A 104 1.56 -4.36 -11.57
N THR A 105 2.22 -3.22 -11.77
CA THR A 105 1.66 -1.92 -11.37
C THR A 105 0.42 -1.56 -12.17
N ALA A 106 0.36 -1.86 -13.47
CA ALA A 106 -0.86 -1.63 -14.26
C ALA A 106 -2.05 -2.49 -13.78
N LEU A 107 -1.80 -3.76 -13.46
CA LEU A 107 -2.82 -4.64 -12.88
C LEU A 107 -3.27 -4.15 -11.50
N LEU A 108 -2.31 -3.72 -10.68
CA LEU A 108 -2.56 -3.14 -9.36
C LEU A 108 -3.45 -1.90 -9.48
N SER A 109 -3.14 -0.96 -10.39
CA SER A 109 -4.00 0.21 -10.66
C SER A 109 -5.42 -0.17 -11.08
N GLY A 110 -5.58 -1.23 -11.87
CA GLY A 110 -6.89 -1.75 -12.27
C GLY A 110 -7.71 -2.21 -11.08
N TYR A 111 -7.18 -3.12 -10.26
CA TYR A 111 -7.87 -3.61 -9.07
C TYR A 111 -8.13 -2.51 -8.04
N ILE A 112 -7.20 -1.58 -7.86
CA ILE A 112 -7.39 -0.45 -6.95
C ILE A 112 -8.52 0.47 -7.41
N SER A 113 -8.65 0.70 -8.71
CA SER A 113 -9.77 1.46 -9.26
C SER A 113 -11.11 0.76 -8.97
N GLU A 114 -11.16 -0.57 -9.15
CA GLU A 114 -12.35 -1.38 -8.85
C GLU A 114 -12.68 -1.38 -7.34
N ILE A 115 -11.68 -1.55 -6.47
CA ILE A 115 -11.82 -1.46 -5.01
C ILE A 115 -12.39 -0.09 -4.63
N THR A 116 -11.83 1.00 -5.16
CA THR A 116 -12.29 2.34 -4.79
C THR A 116 -13.73 2.56 -5.23
N LEU A 117 -14.10 2.20 -6.46
CA LEU A 117 -15.49 2.29 -6.92
C LEU A 117 -16.43 1.47 -6.01
N TYR A 118 -16.06 0.23 -5.72
CA TYR A 118 -16.79 -0.66 -4.83
C TYR A 118 -17.02 -0.02 -3.44
N LEU A 119 -15.99 0.63 -2.87
CA LEU A 119 -16.08 1.30 -1.57
C LEU A 119 -16.98 2.54 -1.57
N PHE A 120 -17.18 3.19 -2.73
CA PHE A 120 -18.06 4.34 -2.91
C PHE A 120 -19.51 3.95 -3.23
N GLU A 121 -19.73 2.81 -3.88
CA GLU A 121 -21.06 2.30 -4.20
C GLU A 121 -21.77 1.68 -2.98
N GLU A 122 -21.06 1.54 -1.86
CA GLU A 122 -21.57 0.92 -0.62
C GLU A 122 -22.14 -0.49 -0.84
N ASP A 123 -21.56 -1.25 -1.80
CA ASP A 123 -21.92 -2.65 -2.01
C ASP A 123 -21.46 -3.49 -0.79
N ASP A 124 -22.37 -4.31 -0.28
CA ASP A 124 -22.18 -5.18 0.89
C ASP A 124 -21.63 -6.57 0.53
N SER A 125 -21.37 -6.86 -0.75
CA SER A 125 -20.70 -8.08 -1.24
C SER A 125 -19.22 -8.19 -0.81
N THR A 126 -19.00 -8.47 0.49
CA THR A 126 -17.66 -8.61 1.10
C THR A 126 -16.72 -9.53 0.33
N ARG A 127 -17.25 -10.59 -0.30
CA ARG A 127 -16.47 -11.54 -1.10
C ARG A 127 -15.79 -10.91 -2.32
N ALA A 128 -16.46 -9.99 -3.00
CA ALA A 128 -15.87 -9.33 -4.18
C ALA A 128 -14.71 -8.43 -3.77
N LEU A 129 -14.89 -7.66 -2.69
CA LEU A 129 -13.83 -6.82 -2.13
C LEU A 129 -12.64 -7.67 -1.64
N ASP A 130 -12.94 -8.81 -1.04
CA ASP A 130 -11.94 -9.74 -0.53
C ASP A 130 -11.02 -10.28 -1.64
N ASP A 131 -11.61 -10.81 -2.72
CA ASP A 131 -10.90 -11.31 -3.89
C ASP A 131 -10.03 -10.21 -4.54
N MET A 132 -10.48 -8.96 -4.54
CA MET A 132 -9.71 -7.83 -5.09
C MET A 132 -8.54 -7.44 -4.18
N LEU A 133 -8.75 -7.37 -2.86
CA LEU A 133 -7.69 -7.07 -1.89
C LEU A 133 -6.61 -8.15 -1.91
N GLU A 134 -6.99 -9.43 -1.96
CA GLU A 134 -6.03 -10.55 -2.09
C GLU A 134 -5.10 -10.33 -3.30
N LYS A 135 -5.67 -10.01 -4.47
CA LYS A 135 -4.88 -9.78 -5.68
C LYS A 135 -3.96 -8.56 -5.56
N CYS A 136 -4.45 -7.46 -4.98
CA CYS A 136 -3.61 -6.30 -4.70
C CYS A 136 -2.44 -6.65 -3.79
N PHE A 137 -2.68 -7.35 -2.67
CA PHE A 137 -1.61 -7.78 -1.77
C PHE A 137 -0.57 -8.64 -2.47
N LYS A 138 -0.98 -9.62 -3.27
CA LYS A 138 -0.06 -10.48 -4.03
C LYS A 138 0.79 -9.70 -5.03
N LEU A 139 0.17 -8.80 -5.79
CA LEU A 139 0.88 -7.92 -6.73
C LEU A 139 1.86 -6.99 -6.00
N THR A 140 1.48 -6.44 -4.84
CA THR A 140 2.38 -5.61 -4.03
C THR A 140 3.54 -6.44 -3.46
N ILE A 141 3.31 -7.68 -3.04
CA ILE A 141 4.36 -8.60 -2.58
C ILE A 141 5.36 -8.92 -3.71
N ASP A 142 4.86 -9.18 -4.92
CA ASP A 142 5.73 -9.39 -6.08
C ASP A 142 6.62 -8.17 -6.36
N LEU A 143 6.08 -6.96 -6.20
CA LEU A 143 6.85 -5.72 -6.37
C LEU A 143 7.88 -5.52 -5.25
N ILE A 144 7.55 -5.84 -4.00
CA ILE A 144 8.49 -5.81 -2.86
C ILE A 144 9.72 -6.66 -3.16
N GLU A 145 9.50 -7.90 -3.60
CA GLU A 145 10.57 -8.86 -3.88
C GLU A 145 11.35 -8.46 -5.13
N HIS A 146 10.68 -7.96 -6.18
CA HIS A 146 11.35 -7.48 -7.39
C HIS A 146 12.32 -6.31 -7.14
N PHE A 147 11.92 -5.37 -6.28
CA PHE A 147 12.71 -4.17 -5.97
C PHE A 147 13.58 -4.32 -4.71
N ASP A 148 13.65 -5.52 -4.12
CA ASP A 148 14.37 -5.81 -2.86
C ASP A 148 14.03 -4.81 -1.74
N VAL A 149 12.73 -4.53 -1.59
CA VAL A 149 12.26 -3.55 -0.60
C VAL A 149 12.32 -4.13 0.80
N ASN A 150 13.12 -3.52 1.66
CA ASN A 150 13.13 -3.84 3.08
C ASN A 150 11.93 -3.20 3.80
N ILE A 151 10.79 -3.88 3.74
CA ILE A 151 9.51 -3.39 4.25
C ILE A 151 9.52 -3.13 5.75
N GLU A 152 10.26 -3.92 6.54
CA GLU A 152 10.37 -3.65 7.98
C GLU A 152 11.08 -2.31 8.25
N THR A 153 12.07 -1.97 7.44
CA THR A 153 12.79 -0.69 7.53
C THR A 153 11.90 0.45 7.04
N ALA A 154 11.19 0.26 5.92
CA ALA A 154 10.24 1.25 5.39
C ALA A 154 9.14 1.58 6.42
N PHE A 155 8.50 0.57 7.02
CA PHE A 155 7.48 0.80 8.04
C PHE A 155 8.04 1.41 9.32
N SER A 156 9.26 1.04 9.73
CA SER A 156 9.90 1.67 10.90
C SER A 156 10.16 3.16 10.65
N LYS A 157 10.60 3.52 9.44
CA LYS A 157 10.74 4.92 9.00
C LYS A 157 9.40 5.65 9.00
N MET A 158 8.38 5.07 8.38
CA MET A 158 7.01 5.61 8.32
C MET A 158 6.44 5.89 9.71
N VAL A 159 6.59 4.95 10.65
CA VAL A 159 6.18 5.14 12.06
C VAL A 159 6.88 6.36 12.67
N ASN A 160 8.21 6.43 12.57
CA ASN A 160 8.98 7.54 13.14
C ASN A 160 8.58 8.90 12.53
N GLU A 161 8.43 8.97 11.22
CA GLU A 161 8.02 10.21 10.52
C GLU A 161 6.61 10.64 10.90
N SER A 162 5.69 9.68 11.01
CA SER A 162 4.31 9.92 11.42
C SER A 162 4.23 10.42 12.87
N GLU A 163 4.99 9.82 13.80
CA GLU A 163 5.05 10.28 15.20
C GLU A 163 5.56 11.73 15.30
N VAL A 164 6.64 12.05 14.57
CA VAL A 164 7.20 13.42 14.53
C VAL A 164 6.18 14.40 13.95
N PHE A 165 5.49 14.02 12.87
CA PHE A 165 4.46 14.84 12.26
C PHE A 165 3.29 15.09 13.21
N VAL A 166 2.75 14.05 13.83
CA VAL A 166 1.64 14.15 14.79
C VAL A 166 2.04 15.02 15.98
N LYS A 167 3.22 14.80 16.56
CA LYS A 167 3.72 15.62 17.68
C LYS A 167 3.80 17.10 17.35
N LYS A 168 4.14 17.46 16.11
CA LYS A 168 4.23 18.85 15.63
C LYS A 168 2.85 19.49 15.40
N ASN A 169 1.83 18.68 15.10
CA ASN A 169 0.51 19.14 14.69
C ASN A 169 -0.60 18.87 15.73
N LYS A 170 -0.29 18.25 16.87
CA LYS A 170 -1.18 18.20 18.02
C LYS A 170 -1.46 19.62 18.51
N ILE A 171 -2.71 20.06 18.35
CA ILE A 171 -3.25 21.34 18.84
C ILE A 171 -3.53 21.24 20.33
#